data_AF-A0A1A0UYU1-F1
#
_entry.id   AF-A0A1A0UYU1-F1
#
_cell.length_a   1.000
_cell.length_b   1.000
_cell.length_c   1.000
_cell.angle_alpha   90.00
_cell.angle_beta   90.00
_cell.angle_gamma   90.00
#
_symmetry.space_group_name_H-M   'P 1'
#
loop_
_entity.id
_entity.type
_entity.pdbx_description
1 polymer ?
#
loop_
_entity_poly.entity_id
_entity_poly.type
_entity_poly.pdbx_seq_one_letter_code
_entity_poly.pdbx_strand_id
1 'polypeptide(L)'
;MVDPGHVFRRAFSWLPSQFASQSDAPVGPREFGSTEHLSTEAVAAFVDGELRLTPHLRAAHHLSLCPQCAAEVEAQRQARAALRECRPVAMPSSLLGLLSEIPHHAPPEPPVETQQSQFADSTQRSRRKRR
;
A
#
# COMPACT_ATOMS: atom_id res chain seq x y z
N MET A 1 15.31 -60.57 -24.90
CA MET A 1 14.80 -61.10 -23.62
C MET A 1 15.68 -60.51 -22.52
N VAL A 2 15.06 -59.66 -21.68
CA VAL A 2 15.55 -59.00 -20.45
C VAL A 2 16.61 -57.88 -20.59
N ASP A 3 16.13 -56.68 -20.27
CA ASP A 3 16.79 -55.37 -20.13
C ASP A 3 17.18 -55.13 -18.65
N PRO A 4 18.41 -54.68 -18.31
CA PRO A 4 18.79 -54.39 -16.92
C PRO A 4 18.85 -52.88 -16.60
N GLY A 5 17.73 -52.18 -16.77
CA GLY A 5 17.53 -50.81 -16.26
C GLY A 5 16.84 -50.75 -14.89
N HIS A 6 17.39 -51.34 -13.82
CA HIS A 6 16.70 -51.36 -12.51
C HIS A 6 17.60 -51.37 -11.24
N VAL A 7 18.53 -50.42 -11.09
CA VAL A 7 19.28 -50.27 -9.82
C VAL A 7 19.28 -48.88 -9.16
N PHE A 8 18.47 -47.93 -9.63
CA PHE A 8 18.33 -46.61 -8.97
C PHE A 8 16.96 -46.34 -8.31
N ARG A 9 16.34 -47.36 -7.68
CA ARG A 9 15.16 -47.13 -6.81
C ARG A 9 15.12 -48.09 -5.62
N ARG A 10 15.88 -47.82 -4.57
CA ARG A 10 15.63 -48.45 -3.26
C ARG A 10 16.22 -47.69 -2.07
N ALA A 11 15.70 -46.48 -1.79
CA ALA A 11 16.00 -45.82 -0.50
C ALA A 11 14.98 -44.74 -0.02
N PHE A 12 13.76 -44.66 -0.57
CA PHE A 12 12.73 -43.74 -0.03
C PHE A 12 11.32 -44.34 -0.11
N SER A 13 11.07 -45.39 0.66
CA SER A 13 9.75 -46.05 0.79
C SER A 13 9.03 -45.69 2.10
N TRP A 14 9.32 -44.54 2.71
CA TRP A 14 8.67 -44.08 3.94
C TRP A 14 8.20 -42.63 3.82
N LEU A 15 7.30 -42.35 2.87
CA LEU A 15 6.39 -41.20 2.91
C LEU A 15 5.07 -41.61 2.22
N PRO A 16 3.91 -41.28 2.81
CA PRO A 16 2.61 -41.63 2.24
C PRO A 16 2.40 -40.89 0.91
N SER A 17 2.31 -41.64 -0.18
CA SER A 17 2.18 -41.18 -1.57
C SER A 17 0.80 -40.61 -1.94
N GLN A 18 0.02 -40.13 -0.97
CA GLN A 18 -1.41 -39.87 -1.15
C GLN A 18 -1.73 -38.47 -1.74
N PHE A 19 -0.73 -37.69 -2.15
CA PHE A 19 -0.94 -36.37 -2.79
C PHE A 19 -0.03 -36.10 -3.99
N ALA A 20 0.42 -37.13 -4.71
CA ALA A 20 1.11 -36.94 -5.98
C ALA A 20 0.21 -37.35 -7.15
N SER A 21 -0.87 -36.59 -7.38
CA SER A 21 -1.43 -36.48 -8.73
C SER A 21 -0.49 -35.59 -9.54
N GLN A 22 0.66 -36.11 -9.94
CA GLN A 22 1.46 -35.48 -10.98
C GLN A 22 0.82 -35.88 -12.30
N SER A 23 -0.12 -35.07 -12.76
CA SER A 23 -0.61 -35.16 -14.13
C SER A 23 0.56 -34.79 -15.04
N ASP A 24 1.05 -35.74 -15.83
CA ASP A 24 2.14 -35.57 -16.81
C ASP A 24 1.68 -34.81 -18.07
N ALA A 25 0.56 -34.08 -17.95
CA ALA A 25 0.02 -33.26 -19.02
C ALA A 25 0.78 -31.93 -19.07
N PRO A 26 1.08 -31.38 -20.27
CA PRO A 26 1.63 -30.04 -20.36
C PRO A 26 0.66 -29.07 -19.69
N VAL A 27 1.08 -28.50 -18.56
CA VAL A 27 0.29 -27.48 -17.87
C VAL A 27 0.23 -26.29 -18.82
N GLY A 28 -0.95 -26.03 -19.38
CA GLY A 28 -1.20 -24.83 -20.18
C GLY A 28 -0.92 -23.55 -19.38
N PRO A 29 -0.95 -22.37 -20.02
CA PRO A 29 -0.78 -21.11 -19.31
C PRO A 29 -1.71 -21.07 -18.09
N ARG A 30 -1.15 -20.78 -16.92
CA ARG A 30 -1.92 -20.72 -15.68
C ARG A 30 -2.94 -19.59 -15.80
N GLU A 31 -4.21 -19.93 -15.79
CA GLU A 31 -5.30 -18.96 -15.75
C GLU A 31 -5.46 -18.46 -14.31
N PHE A 32 -5.54 -17.14 -14.15
CA PHE A 32 -5.75 -16.48 -12.86
C PHE A 32 -7.23 -16.17 -12.68
N GLY A 33 -7.77 -16.42 -11.49
CA GLY A 33 -9.11 -15.94 -11.13
C GLY A 33 -9.10 -14.43 -10.90
N SER A 34 -10.27 -13.77 -11.03
CA SER A 34 -10.40 -12.31 -10.87
C SER A 34 -9.86 -11.75 -9.54
N THR A 35 -9.84 -12.56 -8.48
CA THR A 35 -9.33 -12.19 -7.16
C THR A 35 -7.85 -12.53 -6.94
N GLU A 36 -7.21 -13.23 -7.88
CA GLU A 36 -5.80 -13.63 -7.78
C GLU A 36 -4.84 -12.59 -8.39
N HIS A 37 -5.38 -11.55 -9.03
CA HIS A 37 -4.64 -10.42 -9.57
C HIS A 37 -4.14 -9.48 -8.47
N LEU A 38 -3.12 -8.71 -8.79
CA LEU A 38 -2.68 -7.61 -7.92
C LEU A 38 -3.82 -6.59 -7.75
N SER A 39 -4.00 -6.07 -6.54
CA SER A 39 -4.90 -4.94 -6.33
C SER A 39 -4.36 -3.69 -7.02
N THR A 40 -5.25 -2.75 -7.36
CA THR A 40 -4.87 -1.45 -7.95
C THR A 40 -3.86 -0.69 -7.08
N GLU A 41 -4.03 -0.74 -5.75
CA GLU A 41 -3.08 -0.17 -4.80
C GLU A 41 -1.70 -0.84 -4.86
N ALA A 42 -1.66 -2.17 -5.02
CA ALA A 42 -0.39 -2.90 -5.14
C ALA A 42 0.31 -2.59 -6.48
N VAL A 43 -0.44 -2.41 -7.57
CA VAL A 43 0.10 -1.96 -8.86
C VAL A 43 0.72 -0.57 -8.74
N ALA A 44 0.01 0.39 -8.14
CA ALA A 44 0.51 1.75 -7.92
C ALA A 44 1.78 1.73 -7.05
N ALA A 45 1.75 1.08 -5.89
CA ALA A 45 2.89 0.99 -4.99
C ALA A 45 4.10 0.28 -5.62
N PHE A 46 3.88 -0.73 -6.49
CA PHE A 46 4.96 -1.38 -7.22
C PHE A 46 5.61 -0.44 -8.24
N VAL A 47 4.82 0.32 -8.99
CA VAL A 47 5.30 1.27 -10.01
C VAL A 47 6.03 2.46 -9.38
N ASP A 48 5.55 2.95 -8.25
CA ASP A 48 6.20 4.06 -7.53
C ASP A 48 7.39 3.61 -6.66
N GLY A 49 7.60 2.30 -6.51
CA GLY A 49 8.72 1.74 -5.75
C GLY A 49 8.53 1.81 -4.23
N GLU A 50 7.28 1.91 -3.77
CA GLU A 50 6.92 2.07 -2.35
C GLU A 50 6.75 0.73 -1.62
N LEU A 51 6.70 -0.38 -2.36
CA LEU A 51 6.66 -1.71 -1.77
C LEU A 51 7.97 -2.05 -1.06
N ARG A 52 7.86 -2.61 0.15
CA ARG A 52 9.00 -3.26 0.83
C ARG A 52 9.48 -4.46 0.02
N LEU A 53 10.72 -4.90 0.29
CA LEU A 53 11.40 -5.96 -0.47
C LEU A 53 10.56 -7.23 -0.69
N THR A 54 9.97 -7.79 0.37
CA THR A 54 9.21 -9.05 0.26
C THR A 54 7.94 -8.92 -0.61
N PRO A 55 7.05 -7.92 -0.40
CA PRO A 55 5.95 -7.65 -1.33
C PRO A 55 6.43 -7.36 -2.75
N HIS A 56 7.53 -6.63 -2.93
CA HIS A 56 8.08 -6.32 -4.23
C HIS A 56 8.47 -7.59 -5.00
N LEU A 57 9.21 -8.52 -4.37
CA LEU A 57 9.59 -9.79 -4.99
C LEU A 57 8.38 -10.66 -5.36
N ARG A 58 7.34 -10.69 -4.50
CA ARG A 58 6.09 -11.41 -4.79
C ARG A 58 5.36 -10.81 -5.98
N ALA A 59 5.26 -9.49 -6.05
CA ALA A 59 4.67 -8.78 -7.19
C ALA A 59 5.48 -9.05 -8.46
N ALA A 60 6.80 -8.89 -8.44
CA ALA A 60 7.67 -9.16 -9.59
C ALA A 60 7.51 -10.60 -10.11
N HIS A 61 7.46 -11.58 -9.21
CA HIS A 61 7.18 -12.96 -9.58
C HIS A 61 5.79 -13.13 -10.20
N HIS A 62 4.75 -12.52 -9.62
CA HIS A 62 3.40 -12.57 -10.20
C HIS A 62 3.34 -11.95 -11.61
N LEU A 63 4.02 -10.82 -11.85
CA LEU A 63 4.08 -10.18 -13.17
C LEU A 63 4.74 -11.06 -14.23
N SER A 64 5.69 -11.93 -13.84
CA SER A 64 6.30 -12.89 -14.77
C SER A 64 5.34 -14.00 -15.23
N LEU A 65 4.25 -14.22 -14.47
CA LEU A 65 3.28 -15.28 -14.73
C LEU A 65 1.94 -14.74 -15.27
N CYS A 66 1.56 -13.51 -14.91
CA CYS A 66 0.26 -12.92 -15.22
C CYS A 66 0.40 -11.75 -16.22
N PRO A 67 0.08 -11.94 -17.52
CA PRO A 67 0.20 -10.90 -18.53
C PRO A 67 -0.77 -9.73 -18.30
N GLN A 68 -1.93 -9.97 -17.68
CA GLN A 68 -2.90 -8.92 -17.36
C GLN A 68 -2.32 -7.92 -16.34
N CYS A 69 -1.77 -8.39 -15.23
CA CYS A 69 -1.14 -7.51 -14.25
C CYS A 69 0.11 -6.83 -14.81
N ALA A 70 0.85 -7.49 -15.71
CA ALA A 70 1.96 -6.85 -16.43
C ALA A 70 1.48 -5.67 -17.29
N ALA A 71 0.35 -5.81 -17.99
CA ALA A 71 -0.24 -4.74 -18.77
C ALA A 71 -0.73 -3.57 -17.89
N GLU A 72 -1.34 -3.85 -16.74
CA GLU A 72 -1.77 -2.82 -15.78
C GLU A 72 -0.59 -2.02 -15.22
N VAL A 73 0.52 -2.70 -14.87
CA VAL A 73 1.75 -2.03 -14.43
C VAL A 73 2.32 -1.12 -15.52
N GLU A 74 2.29 -1.56 -16.78
CA GLU A 74 2.77 -0.75 -17.89
C GLU A 74 1.86 0.47 -18.15
N ALA A 75 0.54 0.30 -18.09
CA ALA A 75 -0.41 1.41 -18.20
C ALA A 75 -0.18 2.46 -17.08
N GLN A 76 0.06 2.01 -15.85
CA GLN A 76 0.35 2.90 -14.73
C GLN A 76 1.70 3.64 -14.90
N ARG A 77 2.73 2.98 -15.46
CA ARG A 77 4.01 3.62 -15.79
C ARG A 77 3.85 4.69 -16.85
N GLN A 78 3.07 4.42 -17.89
CA GLN A 78 2.79 5.40 -18.95
C GLN A 78 2.04 6.61 -18.40
N ALA A 79 1.03 6.39 -17.54
CA ALA A 79 0.33 7.47 -16.86
C ALA A 79 1.28 8.33 -16.02
N ARG A 80 2.18 7.70 -15.26
CA ARG A 80 3.19 8.40 -14.46
C ARG A 80 4.18 9.19 -15.32
N ALA A 81 4.62 8.64 -16.46
CA ALA A 81 5.49 9.33 -17.40
C ALA A 81 4.79 10.56 -17.99
N ALA A 82 3.55 10.40 -18.46
CA ALA A 82 2.75 11.51 -18.98
C ALA A 82 2.58 12.64 -17.96
N LEU A 83 2.30 12.33 -16.69
CA LEU A 83 2.21 13.33 -15.62
C LEU A 83 3.53 14.05 -15.34
N ARG A 84 4.67 13.38 -15.50
CA ARG A 84 6.00 13.99 -15.33
C ARG A 84 6.39 14.87 -16.52
N GLU A 85 5.93 14.52 -17.71
CA GLU A 85 6.15 15.29 -18.93
C GLU A 85 5.21 16.50 -19.03
N CYS A 86 4.05 16.45 -18.38
CA CYS A 86 3.21 17.62 -18.19
C CYS A 86 4.01 18.75 -17.53
N ARG A 87 3.86 19.97 -18.06
CA ARG A 87 4.56 21.15 -17.53
C ARG A 87 4.35 21.28 -16.02
N PRO A 88 5.38 21.68 -15.26
CA PRO A 88 5.22 21.92 -13.84
C PRO A 88 4.10 22.94 -13.62
N VAL A 89 3.21 22.63 -12.66
CA VAL A 89 2.17 23.56 -12.23
C VAL A 89 2.88 24.74 -11.57
N ALA A 90 2.89 25.89 -12.25
CA ALA A 90 3.44 27.11 -11.69
C ALA A 90 2.50 27.66 -10.61
N MET A 91 3.06 28.16 -9.51
CA MET A 91 2.28 28.87 -8.50
C MET A 91 1.70 30.15 -9.11
N PRO A 92 0.37 30.40 -9.00
CA PRO A 92 -0.20 31.67 -9.41
C PRO A 92 0.45 32.82 -8.64
N SER A 93 0.80 33.90 -9.34
CA SER A 93 1.44 35.08 -8.72
C SER A 93 0.59 35.71 -7.61
N SER A 94 -0.73 35.65 -7.74
CA SER A 94 -1.68 36.09 -6.72
C SER A 94 -1.56 35.29 -5.42
N LEU A 95 -1.42 33.97 -5.51
CA LEU A 95 -1.23 33.10 -4.35
C LEU A 95 0.12 33.38 -3.69
N LEU A 96 1.17 33.54 -4.49
CA LEU A 96 2.50 33.88 -3.97
C LEU A 96 2.49 35.23 -3.23
N GLY A 97 1.76 36.22 -3.75
CA GLY A 97 1.52 37.49 -3.06
C GLY A 97 0.87 37.31 -1.70
N LEU A 98 -0.28 36.61 -1.65
CA LEU A 98 -0.99 36.34 -0.39
C LEU A 98 -0.15 35.57 0.62
N LEU A 99 0.61 34.57 0.18
CA LEU A 99 1.51 33.79 1.04
C LEU A 99 2.66 34.65 1.60
N SER A 100 3.12 35.64 0.85
CA SER A 100 4.19 36.55 1.30
C SER A 100 3.74 37.52 2.40
N GLU A 101 2.44 37.70 2.61
CA GLU A 101 1.87 38.55 3.66
C GLU A 101 1.71 37.81 5.00
N ILE A 102 1.91 36.49 5.04
CA ILE A 102 1.77 35.71 6.27
C ILE A 102 2.92 36.07 7.25
N PRO A 103 2.61 36.56 8.47
CA PRO A 103 3.64 36.88 9.45
C PRO A 103 4.47 35.67 9.86
N HIS A 104 5.80 35.82 9.90
CA HIS A 104 6.70 34.74 10.34
C HIS A 104 6.70 34.52 11.86
N HIS A 105 6.17 35.46 12.63
CA HIS A 105 6.06 35.37 14.09
C HIS A 105 4.67 35.79 14.52
N ALA A 106 4.18 35.17 15.59
CA ALA A 106 2.97 35.62 16.24
C ALA A 106 3.19 37.07 16.73
N PRO A 107 2.19 37.96 16.57
CA PRO A 107 2.25 39.26 17.20
C PRO A 107 2.41 39.08 18.72
N PRO A 108 3.12 39.99 19.41
CA PRO A 108 3.31 39.89 20.85
C PRO A 108 1.95 39.82 21.53
N GLU A 109 1.75 38.77 22.33
CA GLU A 109 0.55 38.60 23.15
C GLU A 109 0.35 39.85 24.01
N PRO A 110 -0.84 40.49 23.98
CA PRO A 110 -1.13 41.57 24.91
C PRO A 110 -1.00 41.04 26.34
N PRO A 111 -0.60 41.89 27.30
CA PRO A 111 -0.49 41.48 28.69
C PRO A 111 -1.82 40.87 29.14
N VAL A 112 -1.77 39.62 29.58
CA VAL A 112 -2.91 38.89 30.12
C VAL A 112 -3.35 39.62 31.38
N GLU A 113 -4.36 40.47 31.27
CA GLU A 113 -5.14 40.86 32.43
C GLU A 113 -5.82 39.60 32.93
N THR A 114 -5.36 39.11 34.08
CA THR A 114 -5.94 37.99 34.81
C THR A 114 -7.36 38.35 35.21
N GLN A 115 -8.32 38.23 34.29
CA GLN A 115 -9.74 38.20 34.63
C GLN A 115 -9.99 36.85 35.32
N GLN A 116 -9.78 36.85 36.63
CA GLN A 116 -10.16 35.75 37.51
C GLN A 116 -11.59 35.37 37.20
N SER A 117 -11.73 34.18 36.61
CA SER A 117 -13.00 33.59 36.22
C SER A 117 -13.88 33.39 37.46
N GLN A 118 -14.74 34.35 37.77
CA GLN A 118 -15.74 34.29 38.85
C GLN A 118 -16.92 33.34 38.51
N PHE A 119 -16.85 32.61 37.41
CA PHE A 119 -17.94 31.80 36.88
C PHE A 119 -17.96 30.33 37.34
N ALA A 120 -17.24 29.97 38.40
CA ALA A 120 -17.24 28.61 38.95
C ALA A 120 -17.79 28.44 40.39
N ASP A 121 -18.18 29.51 41.11
CA ASP A 121 -18.67 29.37 42.50
C ASP A 121 -20.21 29.30 42.64
N SER A 122 -20.99 29.58 41.60
CA SER A 122 -22.46 29.66 41.72
C SER A 122 -23.17 28.30 41.70
N THR A 123 -22.53 27.23 41.23
CA THR A 123 -23.15 25.89 41.12
C THR A 123 -22.98 25.00 42.36
N GLN A 124 -22.11 25.36 43.31
CA GLN A 124 -21.92 24.56 44.54
C GLN A 124 -22.88 24.91 45.69
N ARG A 125 -23.47 26.12 45.72
CA ARG A 125 -24.32 26.55 46.84
C ARG A 125 -25.76 26.03 46.79
N SER A 126 -26.24 25.53 45.64
CA SER A 126 -27.64 25.05 45.50
C SER A 126 -27.86 23.59 45.91
N ARG A 127 -26.79 22.80 46.12
CA ARG A 127 -26.89 21.34 46.36
C ARG A 127 -26.97 20.91 47.83
N ARG A 128 -26.95 21.83 48.80
CA ARG A 128 -27.02 21.49 50.24
C ARG A 128 -28.28 22.04 50.91
N LYS A 129 -29.44 21.47 50.60
CA LYS A 129 -30.59 21.39 51.52
C LYS A 129 -31.67 20.45 50.98
N ARG A 130 -31.60 19.18 51.37
CA ARG A 130 -32.75 18.25 51.50
C ARG A 130 -32.37 17.13 52.46
N ARG A 131 -32.70 17.30 53.73
CA ARG A 131 -33.12 16.27 54.68
C ARG A 131 -33.92 16.97 55.77
#